data_AF-Q9SW42-F1
#
_entry.id   AF-Q9SW42-F1
#
_cell.length_a   1.000
_cell.length_b   1.000
_cell.length_c   1.000
_cell.angle_alpha   90.00
_cell.angle_beta   90.00
_cell.angle_gamma   90.00
#
_symmetry.space_group_name_H-M   'P 1'
#
loop_
_entity.id
_entity.type
_entity.pdbx_description
1 polymer ?
#
loop_
_entity_poly.entity_id
_entity_poly.type
_entity_poly.pdbx_seq_one_letter_code
_entity_poly.pdbx_strand_id
1 'polypeptide(L)'
;MSFFGKLADTVVSFANDSAKSVVEEVVNPTVSFANNSARTVVEEVVNPTVSFANDSARTVVEKVLNPTVSFIDSQLQRPRDVLVQQQILDNLQESNGSNFPGDDYHSPDRKNWMAHLSVDKLTLNKIVWPGTHDSATNGIGDPLVTRWLGECQTLSIFDQLVLGTRVLDIRFQEDRCVCHGALSSYNVDVVLNDVIRFVSETQSEIIILEIRTEFGKKDPFEFETYLVDKLGQFLIHQDDNLFNKPVSEILPKRVICIWKPRESPKPSRGGILWNSDYLKDNWIDTDLPWTKFQSNLKHLSEQQPISSRKFFYRVENTVTPQADNPVVWVKQVTDRIRKHARLFISQCASKGYGDKLQILSTDFIEGDFVDACVGLTHARMKGQFDKISPS
;
A
#
# COMPACT_ATOMS: atom_id res chain seq x y z
N MET A 1 -28.24 -100.08 -57.57
CA MET A 1 -27.57 -98.77 -57.79
C MET A 1 -26.70 -98.87 -59.03
N SER A 2 -26.94 -97.99 -60.01
CA SER A 2 -26.14 -97.95 -61.24
C SER A 2 -24.68 -97.59 -60.89
N PHE A 3 -23.74 -98.02 -61.73
CA PHE A 3 -22.34 -97.60 -61.64
C PHE A 3 -22.21 -96.07 -61.48
N PHE A 4 -23.05 -95.30 -62.18
CA PHE A 4 -23.12 -93.84 -62.06
C PHE A 4 -23.56 -93.34 -60.68
N GLY A 5 -24.52 -94.00 -60.02
CA GLY A 5 -24.95 -93.61 -58.67
C GLY A 5 -23.85 -93.83 -57.62
N LYS A 6 -23.18 -94.98 -57.64
CA LYS A 6 -22.02 -95.24 -56.76
C LYS A 6 -20.87 -94.29 -57.02
N LEU A 7 -20.59 -93.97 -58.29
CA LEU A 7 -19.56 -93.01 -58.65
C LEU A 7 -19.91 -91.61 -58.16
N ALA A 8 -21.16 -91.16 -58.36
CA ALA A 8 -21.64 -89.86 -57.87
C ALA A 8 -21.55 -89.76 -56.34
N ASP A 9 -22.00 -90.78 -55.61
CA ASP A 9 -21.91 -90.81 -54.13
C ASP A 9 -20.45 -90.77 -53.67
N THR A 10 -19.55 -91.48 -54.35
CA THR A 10 -18.11 -91.49 -54.03
C THR A 10 -17.47 -90.13 -54.32
N VAL A 11 -17.85 -89.46 -55.42
CA VAL A 11 -17.36 -88.11 -55.75
C VAL A 11 -17.88 -87.09 -54.75
N VAL A 12 -19.15 -87.19 -54.34
CA VAL A 12 -19.76 -86.32 -53.32
C VAL A 12 -19.13 -86.55 -51.95
N SER A 13 -18.91 -87.81 -51.55
CA SER A 13 -18.23 -88.11 -50.28
C SER A 13 -16.80 -87.59 -50.29
N PHE A 14 -16.05 -87.84 -51.37
CA PHE A 14 -14.69 -87.31 -51.54
C PHE A 14 -14.66 -85.78 -51.50
N ALA A 15 -15.60 -85.11 -52.16
CA ALA A 15 -15.71 -83.65 -52.13
C ALA A 15 -16.05 -83.13 -50.72
N ASN A 16 -16.96 -83.78 -50.00
CA ASN A 16 -17.33 -83.41 -48.62
C ASN A 16 -16.18 -83.65 -47.64
N ASP A 17 -15.47 -84.78 -47.76
CA ASP A 17 -14.32 -85.10 -46.91
C ASP A 17 -13.15 -84.14 -47.20
N SER A 18 -12.92 -83.84 -48.48
CA SER A 18 -11.95 -82.81 -48.88
C SER A 18 -12.34 -81.44 -48.35
N ALA A 19 -13.62 -81.04 -48.43
CA ALA A 19 -14.08 -79.77 -47.91
C ALA A 19 -13.96 -79.68 -46.38
N LYS A 20 -14.30 -80.76 -45.65
CA LYS A 20 -14.09 -80.84 -44.20
C LYS A 20 -12.62 -80.77 -43.82
N SER A 21 -11.75 -81.51 -44.52
CA SER A 21 -10.30 -81.47 -44.34
C SER A 21 -9.76 -80.06 -44.60
N VAL A 22 -10.19 -79.39 -45.68
CA VAL A 22 -9.80 -77.99 -45.94
C VAL A 22 -10.29 -77.06 -44.81
N VAL A 23 -11.51 -77.24 -44.30
CA VAL A 23 -12.00 -76.43 -43.18
C VAL A 23 -11.22 -76.69 -41.90
N GLU A 24 -10.97 -77.95 -41.55
CA GLU A 24 -10.28 -78.33 -40.30
C GLU A 24 -8.78 -78.08 -40.33
N GLU A 25 -8.10 -78.38 -41.43
CA GLU A 25 -6.64 -78.27 -41.56
C GLU A 25 -6.17 -76.91 -42.06
N VAL A 26 -7.00 -76.16 -42.79
CA VAL A 26 -6.61 -74.88 -43.38
C VAL A 26 -7.40 -73.71 -42.80
N VAL A 27 -8.73 -73.73 -42.88
CA VAL A 27 -9.56 -72.56 -42.50
C VAL A 27 -9.51 -72.30 -41.00
N ASN A 28 -9.81 -73.32 -40.18
CA ASN A 28 -9.85 -73.18 -38.72
C ASN A 28 -8.50 -72.73 -38.12
N PRO A 29 -7.35 -73.33 -38.51
CA PRO A 29 -6.05 -72.87 -38.04
C PRO A 29 -5.75 -71.44 -38.48
N THR A 30 -6.10 -71.06 -39.72
CA THR A 30 -5.91 -69.70 -40.23
C THR A 30 -6.74 -68.67 -39.46
N VAL A 31 -8.02 -68.97 -39.18
CA VAL A 31 -8.89 -68.10 -38.37
C VAL A 31 -8.37 -68.02 -36.94
N SER A 32 -7.95 -69.14 -36.34
CA SER A 32 -7.35 -69.14 -34.99
C SER A 32 -6.07 -68.30 -34.93
N PHE A 33 -5.22 -68.40 -35.97
CA PHE A 33 -3.99 -67.63 -36.09
C PHE A 33 -4.28 -66.14 -36.25
N ALA A 34 -5.26 -65.78 -37.06
CA ALA A 34 -5.68 -64.39 -37.24
C ALA A 34 -6.25 -63.80 -35.92
N ASN A 35 -7.09 -64.54 -35.20
CA ASN A 35 -7.64 -64.12 -33.91
C ASN A 35 -6.55 -64.00 -32.84
N ASN A 36 -5.63 -64.96 -32.76
CA ASN A 36 -4.50 -64.91 -31.83
C ASN A 36 -3.59 -63.72 -32.16
N SER A 37 -3.26 -63.52 -33.44
CA SER A 37 -2.44 -62.38 -33.89
C SER A 37 -3.13 -61.05 -33.57
N ALA A 38 -4.44 -60.93 -33.82
CA ALA A 38 -5.20 -59.74 -33.48
C ALA A 38 -5.20 -59.48 -31.96
N ARG A 39 -5.37 -60.53 -31.14
CA ARG A 39 -5.30 -60.42 -29.68
C ARG A 39 -3.90 -59.98 -29.23
N THR A 40 -2.84 -60.58 -29.77
CA THR A 40 -1.45 -60.20 -29.49
C THR A 40 -1.17 -58.75 -29.90
N VAL A 41 -1.63 -58.29 -31.07
CA VAL A 41 -1.48 -56.87 -31.47
C VAL A 41 -2.21 -55.94 -30.51
N VAL A 42 -3.42 -56.30 -30.06
CA VAL A 42 -4.15 -55.49 -29.07
C VAL A 42 -3.41 -55.46 -27.72
N GLU A 43 -2.96 -56.62 -27.23
CA GLU A 43 -2.31 -56.75 -25.93
C GLU A 43 -0.88 -56.17 -25.88
N GLU A 44 -0.08 -56.40 -26.92
CA GLU A 44 1.34 -56.02 -26.95
C GLU A 44 1.60 -54.67 -27.61
N VAL A 45 0.71 -54.19 -28.48
CA VAL A 45 0.92 -52.92 -29.22
C VAL A 45 -0.12 -51.87 -28.83
N VAL A 46 -1.42 -52.16 -28.99
CA VAL A 46 -2.47 -51.15 -28.80
C VAL A 46 -2.58 -50.73 -27.33
N ASN A 47 -2.72 -51.69 -26.41
CA ASN A 47 -2.89 -51.40 -24.99
C ASN A 47 -1.70 -50.63 -24.39
N PRO A 48 -0.43 -51.02 -24.63
CA PRO A 48 0.72 -50.24 -24.14
C PRO A 48 0.81 -48.86 -24.78
N THR A 49 0.45 -48.71 -26.06
CA THR A 49 0.44 -47.40 -26.73
C THR A 49 -0.62 -46.47 -26.12
N VAL A 50 -1.83 -46.97 -25.85
CA VAL A 50 -2.90 -46.22 -25.19
C VAL A 50 -2.50 -45.86 -23.75
N SER A 51 -1.92 -46.80 -23.00
CA SER A 51 -1.38 -46.56 -21.65
C SER A 51 -0.33 -45.44 -21.69
N PHE A 52 0.64 -45.54 -22.60
CA PHE A 52 1.69 -44.55 -22.77
C PHE A 52 1.15 -43.17 -23.13
N ALA A 53 0.15 -43.09 -24.02
CA ALA A 53 -0.50 -41.84 -24.38
C ALA A 53 -1.23 -41.21 -23.18
N ASN A 54 -1.96 -42.02 -22.39
CA ASN A 54 -2.64 -41.56 -21.18
C ASN A 54 -1.66 -41.10 -20.09
N ASP A 55 -0.60 -41.86 -19.84
CA ASP A 55 0.45 -41.50 -18.87
C ASP A 55 1.20 -40.23 -19.31
N SER A 56 1.48 -40.08 -20.62
CA SER A 56 2.07 -38.88 -21.18
C SER A 56 1.15 -37.67 -21.03
N ALA A 57 -0.14 -37.79 -21.34
CA ALA A 57 -1.13 -36.74 -21.16
C ALA A 57 -1.25 -36.32 -19.68
N ARG A 58 -1.33 -37.29 -18.75
CA ARG A 58 -1.34 -37.01 -17.31
C ARG A 58 -0.07 -36.28 -16.88
N THR A 59 1.09 -36.72 -17.36
CA THR A 59 2.39 -36.11 -17.06
C THR A 59 2.45 -34.66 -17.55
N VAL A 60 1.94 -34.36 -18.75
CA VAL A 60 1.87 -32.99 -19.28
C VAL A 60 0.92 -32.12 -18.44
N VAL A 61 -0.23 -32.64 -18.05
CA VAL A 61 -1.17 -31.91 -17.18
C VAL A 61 -0.54 -31.60 -15.82
N GLU A 62 0.03 -32.60 -15.15
CA GLU A 62 0.57 -32.46 -13.80
C GLU A 62 1.86 -31.67 -13.73
N LYS A 63 2.79 -31.87 -14.67
CA LYS A 63 4.13 -31.26 -14.61
C LYS A 63 4.25 -29.94 -15.37
N VAL A 64 3.35 -29.66 -16.31
CA VAL A 64 3.43 -28.46 -17.15
C VAL A 64 2.21 -27.58 -16.94
N LEU A 65 1.00 -28.07 -17.22
CA LEU A 65 -0.20 -27.23 -17.20
C LEU A 65 -0.56 -26.75 -15.80
N ASN A 66 -0.65 -27.65 -14.81
CA ASN A 66 -1.03 -27.27 -13.44
C ASN A 66 -0.07 -26.25 -12.81
N PRO A 67 1.27 -26.43 -12.86
CA PRO A 67 2.21 -25.42 -12.39
C PRO A 67 2.08 -24.10 -13.15
N THR A 68 1.92 -24.14 -14.48
CA THR A 68 1.77 -22.92 -15.30
C THR A 68 0.49 -22.16 -14.94
N VAL A 69 -0.64 -22.85 -14.79
CA VAL A 69 -1.92 -22.25 -14.37
C VAL A 69 -1.78 -21.67 -12.97
N SER A 70 -1.17 -22.39 -12.03
CA SER A 70 -0.94 -21.88 -10.66
C SER A 70 -0.02 -20.66 -10.65
N PHE A 71 1.00 -20.64 -11.50
CA PHE A 71 1.89 -19.49 -11.66
C PHE A 71 1.12 -18.30 -12.22
N ILE A 72 0.36 -18.47 -13.31
CA ILE A 72 -0.47 -17.40 -13.90
C ILE A 72 -1.48 -16.87 -12.88
N ASP A 73 -2.16 -17.74 -12.13
CA ASP A 73 -3.14 -17.30 -11.14
C ASP A 73 -2.46 -16.54 -10.00
N SER A 74 -1.27 -16.98 -9.53
CA SER A 74 -0.48 -16.22 -8.55
C SER A 74 -0.11 -14.81 -9.03
N GLN A 75 0.20 -14.66 -10.32
CA GLN A 75 0.53 -13.35 -10.91
C GLN A 75 -0.72 -12.45 -11.08
N LEU A 76 -1.90 -13.04 -11.26
CA LEU A 76 -3.16 -12.30 -11.45
C LEU A 76 -3.92 -12.03 -10.15
N GLN A 77 -3.66 -12.79 -9.09
CA GLN A 77 -4.36 -12.65 -7.82
C GLN A 77 -4.16 -11.27 -7.22
N ARG A 78 -2.91 -10.78 -7.13
CA ARG A 78 -2.62 -9.48 -6.50
C ARG A 78 -3.25 -8.29 -7.26
N PRO A 79 -3.15 -8.18 -8.60
CA PRO A 79 -3.87 -7.16 -9.36
C PRO A 79 -5.40 -7.21 -9.19
N ARG A 80 -6.00 -8.41 -9.12
CA ARG A 80 -7.44 -8.57 -8.87
C ARG A 80 -7.80 -8.06 -7.47
N ASP A 81 -7.02 -8.43 -6.45
CA ASP A 81 -7.27 -8.00 -5.06
C ASP A 81 -7.21 -6.48 -4.92
N VAL A 82 -6.23 -5.84 -5.57
CA VAL A 82 -6.13 -4.37 -5.64
C VAL A 82 -7.40 -3.76 -6.23
N LEU A 83 -7.85 -4.25 -7.39
CA LEU A 83 -9.03 -3.71 -8.07
C LEU A 83 -10.30 -3.88 -7.23
N VAL A 84 -10.50 -5.07 -6.64
CA VAL A 84 -11.65 -5.36 -5.77
C VAL A 84 -11.64 -4.41 -4.57
N GLN A 85 -10.49 -4.20 -3.94
CA GLN A 85 -10.39 -3.30 -2.80
C GLN A 85 -10.60 -1.82 -3.15
N GLN A 86 -10.14 -1.37 -4.33
CA GLN A 86 -10.48 -0.03 -4.84
C GLN A 86 -11.99 0.12 -5.04
N GLN A 87 -12.65 -0.88 -5.62
CA GLN A 87 -14.10 -0.87 -5.80
C GLN A 87 -14.85 -0.83 -4.47
N ILE A 88 -14.36 -1.52 -3.42
CA ILE A 88 -14.96 -1.43 -2.07
C ILE A 88 -14.91 0.01 -1.55
N LEU A 89 -13.77 0.71 -1.69
CA LEU A 89 -13.63 2.10 -1.25
C LEU A 89 -14.49 3.06 -2.07
N ASP A 90 -14.55 2.88 -3.39
CA ASP A 90 -15.36 3.71 -4.29
C ASP A 90 -16.86 3.53 -3.97
N ASN A 91 -17.33 2.28 -3.80
CA ASN A 91 -18.70 1.99 -3.37
C ASN A 91 -19.01 2.56 -1.97
N LEU A 92 -18.06 2.51 -1.04
CA LEU A 92 -18.23 3.10 0.29
C LEU A 92 -18.34 4.63 0.21
N GLN A 93 -17.57 5.28 -0.66
CA GLN A 93 -17.67 6.71 -0.90
C GLN A 93 -19.02 7.10 -1.49
N GLU A 94 -19.52 6.34 -2.46
CA GLU A 94 -20.82 6.59 -3.09
C GLU A 94 -21.99 6.39 -2.11
N SER A 95 -21.93 5.36 -1.27
CA SER A 95 -23.02 5.01 -0.35
C SER A 95 -23.04 5.86 0.93
N ASN A 96 -21.89 6.16 1.52
CA ASN A 96 -21.82 6.91 2.79
C ASN A 96 -21.54 8.40 2.58
N GLY A 97 -21.05 8.80 1.41
CA GLY A 97 -20.53 10.14 1.17
C GLY A 97 -19.20 10.41 1.90
N SER A 98 -18.69 11.63 1.72
CA SER A 98 -17.43 12.10 2.31
C SER A 98 -17.62 13.36 3.17
N ASN A 99 -18.85 13.59 3.63
CA ASN A 99 -19.21 14.76 4.43
C ASN A 99 -18.86 14.53 5.90
N PHE A 100 -18.33 15.57 6.55
CA PHE A 100 -18.00 15.60 7.96
C PHE A 100 -18.11 17.04 8.47
N PRO A 101 -18.23 17.29 9.79
CA PRO A 101 -18.30 18.67 10.27
C PRO A 101 -17.08 19.50 9.82
N GLY A 102 -17.35 20.58 9.10
CA GLY A 102 -16.34 21.48 8.54
C GLY A 102 -15.79 21.08 7.16
N ASP A 103 -16.38 20.09 6.50
CA ASP A 103 -16.02 19.67 5.15
C ASP A 103 -16.15 20.80 4.10
N ASP A 104 -17.10 21.70 4.27
CA ASP A 104 -17.32 22.86 3.40
C ASP A 104 -16.33 24.03 3.63
N TYR A 105 -15.51 23.97 4.69
CA TYR A 105 -14.58 25.05 5.02
C TYR A 105 -13.37 25.06 4.08
N HIS A 106 -13.11 26.24 3.53
CA HIS A 106 -11.91 26.51 2.72
C HIS A 106 -11.22 27.74 3.31
N SER A 107 -9.91 27.63 3.59
CA SER A 107 -9.16 28.79 4.04
C SER A 107 -8.99 29.79 2.89
N PRO A 108 -9.24 31.09 3.09
CA PRO A 108 -9.01 32.09 2.04
C PRO A 108 -7.53 32.22 1.67
N ASP A 109 -6.62 31.81 2.57
CA ASP A 109 -5.18 31.77 2.33
C ASP A 109 -4.58 30.55 3.05
N ARG A 110 -4.32 29.49 2.29
CA ARG A 110 -3.69 28.26 2.82
C ARG A 110 -2.27 28.47 3.33
N LYS A 111 -1.57 29.52 2.90
CA LYS A 111 -0.24 29.82 3.44
C LYS A 111 -0.33 30.25 4.91
N ASN A 112 -1.42 30.93 5.29
CA ASN A 112 -1.62 31.49 6.63
C ASN A 112 -2.91 30.99 7.29
N TRP A 113 -3.24 29.70 7.12
CA TRP A 113 -4.55 29.19 7.56
C TRP A 113 -4.72 29.22 9.10
N MET A 114 -3.66 29.09 9.91
CA MET A 114 -3.79 29.17 11.38
C MET A 114 -4.18 30.59 11.81
N ALA A 115 -3.67 31.61 11.13
CA ALA A 115 -4.06 33.00 11.38
C ALA A 115 -5.57 33.22 11.12
N HIS A 116 -6.12 32.59 10.08
CA HIS A 116 -7.54 32.70 9.72
C HIS A 116 -8.49 31.90 10.65
N LEU A 117 -7.97 30.93 11.41
CA LEU A 117 -8.74 30.18 12.40
C LEU A 117 -8.85 30.87 13.77
N SER A 118 -8.08 31.93 14.04
CA SER A 118 -7.87 32.57 15.36
C SER A 118 -6.88 31.83 16.27
N VAL A 119 -5.67 32.37 16.36
CA VAL A 119 -4.55 31.84 17.16
C VAL A 119 -4.81 31.76 18.66
N ASP A 120 -5.71 32.61 19.18
CA ASP A 120 -6.09 32.62 20.61
C ASP A 120 -7.05 31.48 20.97
N LYS A 121 -7.78 30.95 19.97
CA LYS A 121 -8.75 29.87 20.16
C LYS A 121 -8.23 28.53 19.65
N LEU A 122 -7.25 28.55 18.75
CA LEU A 122 -6.65 27.37 18.18
C LEU A 122 -5.68 26.75 19.19
N THR A 123 -6.13 25.70 19.87
CA THR A 123 -5.30 24.91 20.80
C THR A 123 -4.57 23.80 20.05
N LEU A 124 -3.32 23.52 20.43
CA LEU A 124 -2.43 22.62 19.68
C LEU A 124 -3.02 21.20 19.48
N ASN A 125 -3.73 20.68 20.49
CA ASN A 125 -4.39 19.38 20.43
C ASN A 125 -5.60 19.32 19.49
N LYS A 126 -6.26 20.45 19.20
CA LYS A 126 -7.45 20.50 18.32
C LYS A 126 -7.08 20.45 16.84
N ILE A 127 -5.84 20.82 16.49
CA ILE A 127 -5.36 20.82 15.11
C ILE A 127 -5.38 19.40 14.54
N VAL A 128 -6.03 19.26 13.38
CA VAL A 128 -5.79 18.14 12.45
C VAL A 128 -4.75 18.61 11.46
N TRP A 129 -3.54 18.09 11.61
CA TRP A 129 -2.39 18.54 10.86
C TRP A 129 -2.37 17.87 9.48
N PRO A 130 -2.39 18.66 8.39
CA PRO A 130 -2.09 18.14 7.06
C PRO A 130 -0.60 17.80 6.99
N GLY A 131 -0.28 16.51 6.84
CA GLY A 131 1.08 16.01 6.76
C GLY A 131 1.44 15.43 5.40
N THR A 132 2.74 15.34 5.13
CA THR A 132 3.28 14.64 3.96
C THR A 132 4.22 13.53 4.36
N HIS A 133 4.12 12.41 3.65
CA HIS A 133 5.04 11.29 3.73
C HIS A 133 6.22 11.52 2.78
N ASP A 134 7.44 11.16 3.23
CA ASP A 134 8.71 11.35 2.52
C ASP A 134 8.79 12.72 1.81
N SER A 135 8.63 13.78 2.59
CA SER A 135 8.26 15.11 2.09
C SER A 135 9.26 15.70 1.11
N ALA A 136 10.56 15.36 1.20
CA ALA A 136 11.64 15.97 0.43
C ALA A 136 12.04 15.16 -0.84
N THR A 137 11.13 14.35 -1.38
CA THR A 137 11.43 13.48 -2.53
C THR A 137 11.24 14.13 -3.91
N ASN A 138 10.90 15.41 -4.04
CA ASN A 138 10.70 16.06 -5.34
C ASN A 138 11.98 16.10 -6.21
N GLY A 139 13.15 15.95 -5.59
CA GLY A 139 14.45 15.81 -6.24
C GLY A 139 15.01 14.39 -6.24
N ILE A 140 14.25 13.38 -5.81
CA ILE A 140 14.77 12.03 -5.58
C ILE A 140 15.21 11.36 -6.89
N GLY A 141 16.39 10.75 -6.87
CA GLY A 141 16.94 9.98 -7.98
C GLY A 141 17.00 10.74 -9.31
N ASP A 142 17.20 9.97 -10.38
CA ASP A 142 17.21 10.50 -11.75
C ASP A 142 15.76 10.69 -12.26
N PRO A 143 15.39 11.88 -12.77
CA PRO A 143 14.03 12.18 -13.24
C PRO A 143 13.55 11.29 -14.40
N LEU A 144 14.47 10.72 -15.19
CA LEU A 144 14.18 9.92 -16.38
C LEU A 144 14.35 8.42 -16.15
N VAL A 145 14.93 7.98 -15.01
CA VAL A 145 15.27 6.56 -14.79
C VAL A 145 14.74 5.98 -13.48
N THR A 146 14.75 6.73 -12.38
CA THR A 146 14.47 6.14 -11.05
C THR A 146 13.50 6.93 -10.19
N ARG A 147 13.24 8.20 -10.50
CA ARG A 147 12.42 9.09 -9.64
C ARG A 147 11.05 8.52 -9.31
N TRP A 148 10.34 7.98 -10.30
CA TRP A 148 9.00 7.41 -10.12
C TRP A 148 8.93 6.22 -9.14
N LEU A 149 10.07 5.63 -8.78
CA LEU A 149 10.17 4.54 -7.80
C LEU A 149 10.27 5.03 -6.36
N GLY A 150 10.58 6.31 -6.14
CA GLY A 150 10.77 6.86 -4.79
C GLY A 150 10.18 8.26 -4.57
N GLU A 151 9.58 8.89 -5.59
CA GLU A 151 8.93 10.19 -5.45
C GLU A 151 7.59 10.03 -4.74
N CYS A 152 7.52 10.55 -3.52
CA CYS A 152 6.31 10.67 -2.71
C CYS A 152 5.71 12.07 -2.76
N GLN A 153 6.48 13.09 -3.16
CA GLN A 153 6.04 14.47 -3.34
C GLN A 153 6.71 15.09 -4.57
N THR A 154 5.94 15.83 -5.38
CA THR A 154 6.45 16.62 -6.52
C THR A 154 6.76 18.06 -6.14
N LEU A 155 6.14 18.58 -5.08
CA LEU A 155 6.32 19.94 -4.60
C LEU A 155 7.58 20.07 -3.73
N SER A 156 8.24 21.23 -3.80
CA SER A 156 9.29 21.57 -2.84
C SER A 156 8.73 21.64 -1.40
N ILE A 157 9.61 21.63 -0.40
CA ILE A 157 9.19 21.80 0.99
C ILE A 157 8.51 23.15 1.18
N PHE A 158 9.07 24.21 0.61
CA PHE A 158 8.43 25.53 0.66
C PHE A 158 7.04 25.53 0.02
N ASP A 159 6.88 24.93 -1.16
CA ASP A 159 5.59 24.91 -1.85
C ASP A 159 4.54 24.04 -1.13
N GLN A 160 4.96 22.93 -0.50
CA GLN A 160 4.10 22.13 0.37
C GLN A 160 3.60 22.97 1.56
N LEU A 161 4.48 23.75 2.19
CA LEU A 161 4.12 24.63 3.30
C LEU A 161 3.21 25.77 2.82
N VAL A 162 3.45 26.36 1.65
CA VAL A 162 2.55 27.36 1.03
C VAL A 162 1.16 26.77 0.74
N LEU A 163 1.10 25.52 0.26
CA LEU A 163 -0.15 24.82 0.02
C LEU A 163 -0.93 24.52 1.31
N GLY A 164 -0.26 24.53 2.46
CA GLY A 164 -0.87 24.42 3.79
C GLY A 164 -0.43 23.21 4.62
N THR A 165 0.53 22.42 4.12
CA THR A 165 1.17 21.32 4.88
C THR A 165 1.81 21.84 6.16
N ARG A 166 1.67 21.12 7.28
CA ARG A 166 2.30 21.48 8.56
C ARG A 166 2.98 20.32 9.28
N VAL A 167 2.94 19.10 8.73
CA VAL A 167 3.81 17.99 9.17
C VAL A 167 4.66 17.52 8.02
N LEU A 168 5.97 17.52 8.21
CA LEU A 168 6.95 17.06 7.22
C LEU A 168 7.67 15.82 7.76
N ASP A 169 7.69 14.73 7.00
CA ASP A 169 8.49 13.52 7.24
C ASP A 169 9.75 13.58 6.37
N ILE A 170 10.90 13.86 6.99
CA ILE A 170 12.18 14.02 6.30
C ILE A 170 13.10 12.86 6.67
N ARG A 171 13.53 12.14 5.64
CA ARG A 171 14.43 10.98 5.75
C ARG A 171 15.74 11.23 5.04
N PHE A 172 16.84 10.87 5.68
CA PHE A 172 18.19 11.14 5.17
C PHE A 172 19.18 10.07 5.62
N GLN A 173 20.38 10.13 5.05
CA GLN A 173 21.49 9.22 5.30
C GLN A 173 22.69 9.96 5.91
N GLU A 174 23.77 9.22 6.19
CA GLU A 174 24.98 9.65 6.94
C GLU A 174 25.62 10.96 6.43
N ASP A 175 25.56 11.24 5.13
CA ASP A 175 26.10 12.46 4.50
C ASP A 175 25.14 13.67 4.55
N ARG A 176 23.99 13.52 5.22
CA ARG A 176 22.87 14.49 5.29
C ARG A 176 22.12 14.70 3.98
N CYS A 177 22.30 13.84 2.99
CA CYS A 177 21.43 13.82 1.81
C CYS A 177 20.08 13.19 2.16
N VAL A 178 19.00 13.83 1.72
CA VAL A 178 17.67 13.24 1.76
C VAL A 178 17.68 11.95 0.95
N CYS A 179 17.01 10.91 1.43
CA CYS A 179 16.94 9.63 0.74
C CYS A 179 15.60 8.93 0.96
N HIS A 180 15.26 8.04 0.04
CA HIS A 180 14.15 7.10 0.16
C HIS A 180 14.65 5.73 -0.34
N GLY A 181 14.89 4.83 0.62
CA GLY A 181 15.55 3.55 0.36
C GLY A 181 16.97 3.71 -0.21
N ALA A 182 17.17 3.22 -1.44
CA ALA A 182 18.46 3.30 -2.13
C ALA A 182 18.66 4.61 -2.91
N LEU A 183 17.59 5.40 -3.11
CA LEU A 183 17.66 6.64 -3.87
C LEU A 183 18.01 7.80 -2.95
N SER A 184 18.86 8.69 -3.44
CA SER A 184 19.23 9.93 -2.76
C SER A 184 18.71 11.15 -3.54
N SER A 185 18.61 12.27 -2.84
CA SER A 185 18.13 13.57 -3.32
C SER A 185 19.15 14.64 -2.90
N TYR A 186 18.71 15.89 -2.82
CA TYR A 186 19.49 17.02 -2.33
C TYR A 186 19.78 16.94 -0.82
N ASN A 187 20.68 17.81 -0.35
CA ASN A 187 21.05 17.89 1.06
C ASN A 187 19.92 18.45 1.93
N VAL A 188 19.80 17.98 3.17
CA VAL A 188 18.82 18.46 4.16
C VAL A 188 18.90 19.98 4.41
N ASP A 189 20.03 20.64 4.14
CA ASP A 189 20.14 22.10 4.14
C ASP A 189 19.03 22.77 3.31
N VAL A 190 18.64 22.21 2.16
CA VAL A 190 17.56 22.75 1.32
C VAL A 190 16.23 22.72 2.07
N VAL A 191 15.93 21.61 2.74
CA VAL A 191 14.73 21.44 3.57
C VAL A 191 14.69 22.48 4.70
N LEU A 192 15.80 22.61 5.44
CA LEU A 192 15.88 23.53 6.57
C LEU A 192 15.75 24.99 6.11
N ASN A 193 16.37 25.34 4.99
CA ASN A 193 16.26 26.68 4.42
C ASN A 193 14.82 27.00 3.98
N ASP A 194 14.11 26.04 3.38
CA ASP A 194 12.69 26.20 3.00
C ASP A 194 11.79 26.39 4.23
N VAL A 195 12.02 25.61 5.30
CA VAL A 195 11.31 25.78 6.59
C VAL A 195 11.59 27.15 7.19
N ILE A 196 12.86 27.56 7.27
CA ILE A 196 13.28 28.88 7.79
C ILE A 196 12.65 30.02 6.98
N ARG A 197 12.65 29.89 5.65
CA ARG A 197 12.02 30.86 4.75
C ARG A 197 10.53 30.97 5.04
N PHE A 198 9.83 29.84 5.11
CA PHE A 198 8.39 29.84 5.37
C PHE A 198 8.04 30.47 6.72
N VAL A 199 8.75 30.11 7.80
CA VAL A 199 8.50 30.75 9.10
C VAL A 199 8.87 32.23 9.04
N SER A 200 9.91 32.64 8.33
CA SER A 200 10.24 34.07 8.18
C SER A 200 9.17 34.88 7.42
N GLU A 201 8.45 34.24 6.50
CA GLU A 201 7.38 34.86 5.70
C GLU A 201 5.98 34.78 6.32
N THR A 202 5.81 34.09 7.45
CA THR A 202 4.52 33.90 8.15
C THR A 202 4.63 34.32 9.61
N GLN A 203 3.51 34.59 10.28
CA GLN A 203 3.51 35.09 11.67
C GLN A 203 3.07 34.06 12.71
N SER A 204 2.14 33.18 12.33
CA SER A 204 1.41 32.34 13.31
C SER A 204 1.46 30.85 13.01
N GLU A 205 2.06 30.46 11.89
CA GLU A 205 2.05 29.07 11.43
C GLU A 205 3.09 28.23 12.19
N ILE A 206 2.65 27.12 12.77
CA ILE A 206 3.51 26.14 13.44
C ILE A 206 3.75 24.94 12.53
N ILE A 207 4.99 24.46 12.46
CA ILE A 207 5.40 23.27 11.71
C ILE A 207 5.82 22.17 12.67
N ILE A 208 5.35 20.95 12.43
CA ILE A 208 5.93 19.72 12.96
C ILE A 208 6.92 19.20 11.91
N LEU A 209 8.20 19.32 12.22
CA LEU A 209 9.28 18.86 11.38
C LEU A 209 9.80 17.55 11.96
N GLU A 210 9.32 16.44 11.42
CA GLU A 210 9.87 15.14 11.73
C GLU A 210 11.10 14.89 10.86
N ILE A 211 12.22 14.63 11.51
CA ILE A 211 13.48 14.34 10.85
C ILE A 211 13.98 13.00 11.41
N ARG A 212 14.29 12.05 10.53
CA ARG A 212 14.73 10.71 10.92
C ARG A 212 15.82 10.16 10.00
N THR A 213 16.73 9.37 10.56
CA THR A 213 17.65 8.59 9.72
C THR A 213 16.88 7.45 9.07
N GLU A 214 17.02 7.32 7.74
CA GLU A 214 16.35 6.29 6.96
C GLU A 214 16.74 4.88 7.43
N PHE A 215 15.82 3.93 7.26
CA PHE A 215 16.05 2.52 7.54
C PHE A 215 17.29 1.98 6.81
N GLY A 216 18.16 1.30 7.55
CA GLY A 216 19.41 0.76 7.01
C GLY A 216 20.50 1.80 6.76
N LYS A 217 20.32 3.06 7.18
CA LYS A 217 21.34 4.12 7.12
C LYS A 217 21.86 4.46 8.53
N LYS A 218 22.98 5.16 8.57
CA LYS A 218 23.60 5.66 9.81
C LYS A 218 23.26 7.12 10.06
N ASP A 219 23.24 7.48 11.33
CA ASP A 219 23.04 8.86 11.75
C ASP A 219 24.23 9.73 11.31
N PRO A 220 23.98 10.93 10.78
CA PRO A 220 25.06 11.88 10.56
C PRO A 220 25.69 12.32 11.88
N PHE A 221 26.98 12.62 11.80
CA PHE A 221 27.75 13.09 12.94
C PHE A 221 27.17 14.38 13.54
N GLU A 222 26.98 14.40 14.86
CA GLU A 222 26.49 15.55 15.65
C GLU A 222 25.22 16.22 15.10
N PHE A 223 24.31 15.42 14.54
CA PHE A 223 23.16 15.97 13.83
C PHE A 223 22.17 16.75 14.73
N GLU A 224 22.06 16.38 16.00
CA GLU A 224 21.23 17.13 16.97
C GLU A 224 21.73 18.58 17.15
N THR A 225 23.04 18.76 17.37
CA THR A 225 23.66 20.10 17.46
C THR A 225 23.42 20.89 16.17
N TYR A 226 23.62 20.25 15.02
CA TYR A 226 23.36 20.86 13.72
C TYR A 226 21.92 21.36 13.55
N LEU A 227 20.92 20.58 13.97
CA LEU A 227 19.51 21.00 13.92
C LEU A 227 19.23 22.18 14.85
N VAL A 228 19.77 22.15 16.07
CA VAL A 228 19.64 23.23 17.05
C VAL A 228 20.25 24.53 16.53
N ASP A 229 21.44 24.46 15.93
CA ASP A 229 22.13 25.64 15.39
C ASP A 229 21.35 26.25 14.22
N LYS A 230 20.80 25.42 13.32
CA LYS A 230 20.05 25.89 12.14
C LYS A 230 18.69 26.49 12.49
N LEU A 231 17.95 25.85 13.39
CA LEU A 231 16.56 26.21 13.69
C LEU A 231 16.40 27.07 14.96
N GLY A 232 17.42 27.18 15.80
CA GLY A 232 17.38 27.58 17.21
C GLY A 232 16.34 28.62 17.61
N GLN A 233 16.32 29.78 16.94
CA GLN A 233 15.38 30.86 17.31
C GLN A 233 13.90 30.51 17.05
N PHE A 234 13.62 29.54 16.19
CA PHE A 234 12.27 29.09 15.84
C PHE A 234 11.82 27.85 16.61
N LEU A 235 12.72 27.14 17.29
CA LEU A 235 12.41 25.87 17.96
C LEU A 235 11.44 26.04 19.14
N ILE A 236 10.36 25.27 19.11
CA ILE A 236 9.47 25.06 20.24
C ILE A 236 10.07 23.93 21.07
N HIS A 237 10.61 24.26 22.24
CA HIS A 237 11.22 23.28 23.14
C HIS A 237 10.18 22.25 23.60
N GLN A 238 10.65 21.05 23.93
CA GLN A 238 9.76 19.97 24.34
C GLN A 238 9.15 20.26 25.71
N ASP A 239 7.81 20.38 25.76
CA ASP A 239 7.03 20.51 26.99
C ASP A 239 5.65 19.84 26.79
N ASP A 240 5.31 18.87 27.65
CA ASP A 240 4.06 18.12 27.56
C ASP A 240 2.80 18.98 27.82
N ASN A 241 2.99 20.17 28.40
CA ASN A 241 1.91 21.11 28.65
C ASN A 241 1.48 21.87 27.39
N LEU A 242 2.28 21.86 26.32
CA LEU A 242 2.01 22.61 25.09
C LEU A 242 0.75 22.13 24.36
N PHE A 243 0.38 20.85 24.46
CA PHE A 243 -0.79 20.30 23.79
C PHE A 243 -2.10 21.04 24.13
N ASN A 244 -2.22 21.59 25.33
CA ASN A 244 -3.43 22.28 25.79
C ASN A 244 -3.36 23.81 25.63
N LYS A 245 -2.23 24.35 25.15
CA LYS A 245 -2.06 25.81 24.99
C LYS A 245 -2.62 26.29 23.65
N PRO A 246 -3.16 27.51 23.59
CA PRO A 246 -3.47 28.16 22.33
C PRO A 246 -2.18 28.48 21.57
N VAL A 247 -2.26 28.55 20.24
CA VAL A 247 -1.12 28.91 19.38
C VAL A 247 -0.51 30.25 19.81
N SER A 248 -1.32 31.22 20.23
CA SER A 248 -0.80 32.53 20.69
C SER A 248 0.15 32.45 21.88
N GLU A 249 0.03 31.46 22.76
CA GLU A 249 0.95 31.24 23.89
C GLU A 249 2.23 30.50 23.50
N ILE A 250 2.26 29.85 22.34
CA ILE A 250 3.43 29.11 21.83
C ILE A 250 4.35 30.05 21.04
N LEU A 251 3.77 31.07 20.40
CA LEU A 251 4.51 32.10 19.68
C LEU A 251 5.48 32.86 20.61
N PRO A 252 6.65 33.32 20.10
CA PRO A 252 7.04 33.38 18.68
C PRO A 252 7.72 32.10 18.15
N LYS A 253 7.91 31.06 18.98
CA LYS A 253 8.49 29.78 18.55
C LYS A 253 7.48 29.02 17.69
N ARG A 254 7.94 28.39 16.59
CA ARG A 254 7.06 27.88 15.54
C ARG A 254 7.46 26.55 14.90
N VAL A 255 8.60 25.96 15.28
CA VAL A 255 9.04 24.65 14.76
C VAL A 255 9.13 23.63 15.88
N ILE A 256 8.24 22.64 15.87
CA ILE A 256 8.35 21.42 16.65
C ILE A 256 9.25 20.47 15.86
N CYS A 257 10.54 20.40 16.20
CA CYS A 257 11.48 19.50 15.53
C CYS A 257 11.57 18.18 16.28
N ILE A 258 11.12 17.09 15.65
CA ILE A 258 11.16 15.73 16.20
C ILE A 258 12.32 14.99 15.56
N TRP A 259 13.39 14.78 16.32
CA TRP A 259 14.58 14.07 15.86
C TRP A 259 14.50 12.59 16.25
N LYS A 260 14.57 11.71 15.24
CA LYS A 260 14.54 10.25 15.40
C LYS A 260 15.84 9.62 14.85
N PRO A 261 16.91 9.55 15.66
CA PRO A 261 18.14 8.84 15.29
C PRO A 261 17.91 7.33 15.20
N ARG A 262 18.84 6.62 14.54
CA ARG A 262 18.89 5.15 14.46
C ARG A 262 19.79 4.53 15.52
N GLU A 263 20.98 5.10 15.71
CA GLU A 263 22.03 4.54 16.54
C GLU A 263 22.33 5.44 17.75
N SER A 264 22.26 6.75 17.54
CA SER A 264 22.50 7.76 18.56
C SER A 264 21.37 7.75 19.60
N PRO A 265 21.65 8.15 20.86
CA PRO A 265 20.61 8.37 21.85
C PRO A 265 19.55 9.34 21.32
N LYS A 266 18.27 9.02 21.53
CA LYS A 266 17.18 9.95 21.22
C LYS A 266 17.28 11.20 22.10
N PRO A 267 16.80 12.38 21.64
CA PRO A 267 16.79 13.59 22.45
C PRO A 267 16.15 13.39 23.83
N SER A 268 16.68 14.09 24.83
CA SER A 268 16.17 14.01 26.19
C SER A 268 14.79 14.67 26.32
N ARG A 269 13.93 14.09 27.17
CA ARG A 269 12.65 14.73 27.55
C ARG A 269 12.91 16.06 28.26
N GLY A 270 12.13 17.08 27.93
CA GLY A 270 12.34 18.47 28.38
C GLY A 270 13.46 19.21 27.64
N GLY A 271 14.05 18.60 26.61
CA GLY A 271 15.13 19.19 25.81
C GLY A 271 14.65 20.21 24.77
N ILE A 272 15.61 20.68 23.97
CA ILE A 272 15.35 21.61 22.86
C ILE A 272 14.60 20.91 21.73
N LEU A 273 14.99 19.67 21.40
CA LEU A 273 14.33 18.84 20.39
C LEU A 273 13.35 17.85 21.04
N TRP A 274 12.37 17.45 20.25
CA TRP A 274 11.43 16.40 20.60
C TRP A 274 12.00 15.05 20.14
N ASN A 275 11.70 13.99 20.87
CA ASN A 275 12.16 12.64 20.53
C ASN A 275 11.04 11.76 19.94
N SER A 276 11.40 10.53 19.58
CA SER A 276 10.50 9.57 18.94
C SER A 276 9.22 9.24 19.71
N ASP A 277 9.18 9.44 21.03
CA ASP A 277 8.02 9.09 21.86
C ASP A 277 6.83 10.04 21.61
N TYR A 278 7.10 11.20 21.02
CA TYR A 278 6.14 12.27 20.81
C TYR A 278 5.45 12.28 19.44
N LEU A 279 5.89 11.44 18.50
CA LEU A 279 5.20 11.22 17.23
C LEU A 279 5.18 9.74 16.92
N LYS A 280 4.00 9.15 17.04
CA LYS A 280 3.76 7.72 16.84
C LYS A 280 2.89 7.51 15.61
N ASP A 281 3.10 6.37 14.97
CA ASP A 281 2.28 5.87 13.88
C ASP A 281 2.25 4.33 13.94
N ASN A 282 1.33 3.75 13.17
CA ASN A 282 1.26 2.31 12.93
C ASN A 282 1.46 2.08 11.44
N TRP A 283 2.72 2.00 11.00
CA TRP A 283 3.03 1.67 9.61
C TRP A 283 2.43 0.30 9.23
N ILE A 284 1.76 0.28 8.08
CA ILE A 284 1.17 -0.92 7.49
C ILE A 284 1.74 -1.01 6.08
N ASP A 285 2.60 -2.00 5.87
CA ASP A 285 3.28 -2.26 4.60
C ASP A 285 2.37 -3.04 3.66
N THR A 286 1.60 -2.33 2.83
CA THR A 286 0.66 -2.93 1.89
C THR A 286 0.35 -2.00 0.73
N ASP A 287 0.15 -2.56 -0.45
CA ASP A 287 -0.36 -1.87 -1.64
C ASP A 287 -1.89 -1.99 -1.81
N LEU A 288 -2.56 -2.65 -0.84
CA LEU A 288 -3.99 -2.94 -0.83
C LEU A 288 -4.75 -1.83 -0.10
N PRO A 289 -5.57 -1.02 -0.81
CA PRO A 289 -6.07 0.24 -0.28
C PRO A 289 -7.18 0.06 0.78
N TRP A 290 -8.07 -0.93 0.64
CA TRP A 290 -9.10 -1.19 1.64
C TRP A 290 -8.52 -1.78 2.92
N THR A 291 -7.55 -2.70 2.80
CA THR A 291 -6.78 -3.23 3.93
C THR A 291 -6.09 -2.10 4.69
N LYS A 292 -5.38 -1.20 3.99
CA LYS A 292 -4.74 -0.03 4.61
C LYS A 292 -5.77 0.87 5.31
N PHE A 293 -6.88 1.19 4.63
CA PHE A 293 -7.95 2.03 5.16
C PHE A 293 -8.56 1.47 6.46
N GLN A 294 -8.90 0.18 6.47
CA GLN A 294 -9.45 -0.49 7.65
C GLN A 294 -8.44 -0.58 8.79
N SER A 295 -7.18 -0.91 8.49
CA SER A 295 -6.11 -0.97 9.49
C SER A 295 -5.85 0.40 10.12
N ASN A 296 -5.84 1.47 9.33
CA ASN A 296 -5.72 2.84 9.83
C ASN A 296 -6.88 3.19 10.77
N LEU A 297 -8.14 2.88 10.41
CA LEU A 297 -9.30 3.09 11.27
C LEU A 297 -9.19 2.28 12.58
N LYS A 298 -8.77 1.01 12.48
CA LYS A 298 -8.58 0.14 13.65
C LYS A 298 -7.53 0.70 14.59
N HIS A 299 -6.32 0.99 14.12
CA HIS A 299 -5.27 1.51 14.99
C HIS A 299 -5.62 2.89 15.57
N LEU A 300 -6.33 3.73 14.81
CA LEU A 300 -6.84 5.00 15.32
C LEU A 300 -7.86 4.79 16.46
N SER A 301 -8.75 3.81 16.32
CA SER A 301 -9.76 3.47 17.34
C SER A 301 -9.13 3.00 18.66
N GLU A 302 -7.94 2.40 18.60
CA GLU A 302 -7.17 1.92 19.76
C GLU A 302 -6.46 3.07 20.49
N GLN A 303 -6.38 4.26 19.88
CA GLN A 303 -5.74 5.41 20.51
C GLN A 303 -6.64 6.05 21.58
N GLN A 304 -5.98 6.68 22.55
CA GLN A 304 -6.60 7.61 23.48
C GLN A 304 -7.06 8.89 22.75
N PRO A 305 -8.12 9.57 23.22
CA PRO A 305 -8.51 10.90 22.75
C PRO A 305 -7.39 11.94 22.79
N ILE A 306 -7.44 12.94 21.91
CA ILE A 306 -6.49 14.08 21.88
C ILE A 306 -6.40 14.85 23.22
N SER A 307 -7.47 14.83 24.03
CA SER A 307 -7.53 15.53 25.32
C SER A 307 -6.66 14.89 26.41
N SER A 308 -6.38 13.60 26.31
CA SER A 308 -5.58 12.85 27.29
C SER A 308 -4.18 12.47 26.79
N ARG A 309 -3.96 12.45 25.47
CA ARG A 309 -2.63 12.14 24.88
C ARG A 309 -1.64 13.29 25.04
N LYS A 310 -0.36 12.90 25.22
CA LYS A 310 0.81 13.80 25.28
C LYS A 310 1.84 13.51 24.18
N PHE A 311 1.34 12.98 23.06
CA PHE A 311 2.10 12.71 21.85
C PHE A 311 1.18 12.90 20.64
N PHE A 312 1.77 13.21 19.49
CA PHE A 312 1.09 13.23 18.21
C PHE A 312 0.91 11.80 17.67
N TYR A 313 -0.28 11.50 17.17
CA TYR A 313 -0.53 10.25 16.45
C TYR A 313 -0.80 10.54 14.97
N ARG A 314 0.00 9.91 14.11
CA ARG A 314 -0.05 10.04 12.65
C ARG A 314 -0.73 8.82 12.03
N VAL A 315 -1.75 9.11 11.22
CA VAL A 315 -2.35 8.17 10.30
C VAL A 315 -1.74 8.39 8.92
N GLU A 316 -1.16 7.33 8.37
CA GLU A 316 -0.54 7.34 7.05
C GLU A 316 -1.56 6.92 5.99
N ASN A 317 -2.13 7.89 5.26
CA ASN A 317 -3.03 7.66 4.13
C ASN A 317 -2.22 7.45 2.82
N THR A 318 -1.30 6.49 2.88
CA THR A 318 -0.42 6.08 1.80
C THR A 318 -0.41 4.56 1.72
N VAL A 319 -0.13 4.01 0.53
CA VAL A 319 0.07 2.57 0.32
C VAL A 319 1.44 2.33 -0.31
N THR A 320 2.02 1.18 -0.02
CA THR A 320 3.43 0.87 -0.28
C THR A 320 3.54 -0.12 -1.42
N PRO A 321 4.28 0.19 -2.52
CA PRO A 321 4.54 -0.77 -3.58
C PRO A 321 5.07 -2.11 -3.04
N GLN A 322 4.57 -3.22 -3.57
CA GLN A 322 4.98 -4.57 -3.15
C GLN A 322 5.71 -5.29 -4.28
N ALA A 323 6.72 -6.10 -3.94
CA ALA A 323 7.58 -6.77 -4.92
C ALA A 323 6.84 -7.84 -5.75
N ASP A 324 5.70 -8.34 -5.26
CA ASP A 324 4.82 -9.28 -5.95
C ASP A 324 3.76 -8.58 -6.83
N ASN A 325 3.80 -7.24 -6.95
CA ASN A 325 2.94 -6.47 -7.83
C ASN A 325 3.75 -5.85 -8.98
N PRO A 326 3.35 -6.00 -10.26
CA PRO A 326 4.05 -5.37 -11.38
C PRO A 326 4.03 -3.82 -11.33
N VAL A 327 3.05 -3.23 -10.65
CA VAL A 327 2.96 -1.77 -10.51
C VAL A 327 3.79 -1.32 -9.32
N VAL A 328 4.99 -0.81 -9.63
CA VAL A 328 5.95 -0.30 -8.64
C VAL A 328 6.04 1.23 -8.60
N TRP A 329 5.32 1.93 -9.47
CA TRP A 329 5.36 3.39 -9.54
C TRP A 329 4.60 3.98 -8.36
N VAL A 330 5.30 4.76 -7.52
CA VAL A 330 4.77 5.25 -6.24
C VAL A 330 3.46 5.99 -6.43
N LYS A 331 3.37 6.88 -7.43
CA LYS A 331 2.15 7.63 -7.73
C LYS A 331 0.95 6.73 -8.04
N GLN A 332 1.12 5.74 -8.90
CA GLN A 332 0.04 4.82 -9.27
C GLN A 332 -0.41 3.94 -8.09
N VAL A 333 0.51 3.60 -7.20
CA VAL A 333 0.19 2.82 -6.00
C VAL A 333 -0.57 3.69 -5.01
N THR A 334 -0.04 4.87 -4.66
CA THR A 334 -0.65 5.74 -3.65
C THR A 334 -1.99 6.35 -4.08
N ASP A 335 -2.21 6.58 -5.38
CA ASP A 335 -3.49 7.05 -5.94
C ASP A 335 -4.66 6.08 -5.67
N ARG A 336 -4.36 4.81 -5.31
CA ARG A 336 -5.38 3.82 -4.94
C ARG A 336 -6.14 4.19 -3.66
N ILE A 337 -5.53 4.97 -2.76
CA ILE A 337 -6.12 5.36 -1.46
C ILE A 337 -6.22 6.88 -1.27
N ARG A 338 -5.32 7.65 -1.90
CA ARG A 338 -5.20 9.10 -1.67
C ARG A 338 -6.50 9.87 -1.90
N LYS A 339 -7.23 9.51 -2.97
CA LYS A 339 -8.52 10.12 -3.34
C LYS A 339 -9.63 9.94 -2.28
N HIS A 340 -9.45 9.03 -1.31
CA HIS A 340 -10.42 8.72 -0.26
C HIS A 340 -10.11 9.40 1.08
N ALA A 341 -9.22 10.41 1.13
CA ALA A 341 -8.88 11.09 2.38
C ALA A 341 -10.09 11.72 3.10
N ARG A 342 -10.99 12.38 2.34
CA ARG A 342 -12.25 12.93 2.89
C ARG A 342 -13.17 11.84 3.41
N LEU A 343 -13.27 10.71 2.69
CA LEU A 343 -13.99 9.52 3.16
C LEU A 343 -13.38 8.99 4.46
N PHE A 344 -12.05 8.94 4.58
CA PHE A 344 -11.41 8.50 5.82
C PHE A 344 -11.81 9.39 7.01
N ILE A 345 -11.82 10.71 6.81
CA ILE A 345 -12.25 11.68 7.82
C ILE A 345 -13.75 11.49 8.16
N SER A 346 -14.63 11.32 7.18
CA SER A 346 -16.06 11.07 7.43
C SER A 346 -16.31 9.77 8.19
N GLN A 347 -15.54 8.72 7.90
CA GLN A 347 -15.58 7.46 8.64
C GLN A 347 -15.06 7.62 10.07
N CYS A 348 -14.02 8.43 10.31
CA CYS A 348 -13.59 8.76 11.66
C CYS A 348 -14.69 9.48 12.44
N ALA A 349 -15.37 10.45 11.82
CA ALA A 349 -16.46 11.19 12.46
C ALA A 349 -17.65 10.27 12.80
N SER A 350 -18.15 9.51 11.82
CA SER A 350 -19.31 8.62 11.99
C SER A 350 -19.08 7.47 12.97
N LYS A 351 -17.83 7.01 13.15
CA LYS A 351 -17.47 5.95 14.10
C LYS A 351 -17.07 6.46 15.49
N GLY A 352 -17.10 7.78 15.73
CA GLY A 352 -16.69 8.35 17.02
C GLY A 352 -15.18 8.30 17.28
N TYR A 353 -14.36 8.32 16.22
CA TYR A 353 -12.90 8.44 16.30
C TYR A 353 -12.41 9.83 15.89
N GLY A 354 -13.36 10.74 15.62
CA GLY A 354 -13.10 12.11 15.19
C GLY A 354 -12.31 12.93 16.22
N ASP A 355 -12.30 12.57 17.49
CA ASP A 355 -11.49 13.18 18.56
C ASP A 355 -10.12 12.51 18.75
N LYS A 356 -9.81 11.47 17.97
CA LYS A 356 -8.53 10.73 18.01
C LYS A 356 -7.63 11.07 16.83
N LEU A 357 -8.19 11.47 15.70
CA LEU A 357 -7.43 11.88 14.51
C LEU A 357 -6.63 13.15 14.83
N GLN A 358 -5.33 13.17 14.55
CA GLN A 358 -4.51 14.35 14.86
C GLN A 358 -3.59 14.71 13.71
N ILE A 359 -2.79 13.78 13.21
CA ILE A 359 -2.04 13.99 11.97
C ILE A 359 -2.60 13.03 10.93
N LEU A 360 -2.93 13.54 9.75
CA LEU A 360 -3.23 12.74 8.56
C LEU A 360 -2.15 13.07 7.54
N SER A 361 -1.43 12.04 7.07
CA SER A 361 -0.33 12.20 6.12
C SER A 361 -0.64 11.53 4.79
N THR A 362 -0.14 12.10 3.70
CA THR A 362 -0.37 11.59 2.34
C THR A 362 0.86 11.78 1.44
N ASP A 363 0.93 11.02 0.36
CA ASP A 363 1.82 11.30 -0.77
C ASP A 363 1.14 12.31 -1.70
N PHE A 364 1.90 13.06 -2.48
CA PHE A 364 1.41 14.02 -3.49
C PHE A 364 0.28 14.91 -2.96
N ILE A 365 0.60 15.72 -1.95
CA ILE A 365 -0.40 16.54 -1.28
C ILE A 365 -1.12 17.51 -2.24
N GLU A 366 -2.42 17.67 -2.03
CA GLU A 366 -3.30 18.53 -2.80
C GLU A 366 -4.04 19.52 -1.90
N GLY A 367 -4.52 20.62 -2.47
CA GLY A 367 -5.25 21.65 -1.72
C GLY A 367 -6.51 21.11 -1.04
N ASP A 368 -7.25 20.19 -1.67
CA ASP A 368 -8.45 19.56 -1.08
C ASP A 368 -8.12 18.76 0.19
N PHE A 369 -6.99 18.04 0.21
CA PHE A 369 -6.53 17.32 1.39
C PHE A 369 -6.23 18.27 2.56
N VAL A 370 -5.58 19.41 2.27
CA VAL A 370 -5.33 20.47 3.25
C VAL A 370 -6.65 21.02 3.77
N ASP A 371 -7.58 21.39 2.88
CA ASP A 371 -8.87 21.96 3.27
C ASP A 371 -9.68 21.00 4.13
N ALA A 372 -9.64 19.69 3.84
CA ALA A 372 -10.32 18.68 4.64
C ALA A 372 -9.78 18.64 6.09
N CYS A 373 -8.46 18.69 6.28
CA CYS A 373 -7.82 18.73 7.60
C CYS A 373 -8.09 20.05 8.34
N VAL A 374 -7.96 21.18 7.65
CA VAL A 374 -8.19 22.51 8.23
C VAL A 374 -9.68 22.70 8.57
N GLY A 375 -10.58 22.20 7.73
CA GLY A 375 -12.03 22.24 7.95
C GLY A 375 -12.46 21.45 9.18
N LEU A 376 -11.92 20.24 9.36
CA LEU A 376 -12.11 19.46 10.59
C LEU A 376 -11.56 20.20 11.83
N THR A 377 -10.41 20.86 11.70
CA THR A 377 -9.86 21.70 12.78
C THR A 377 -10.82 22.84 13.14
N HIS A 378 -11.33 23.56 12.15
CA HIS A 378 -12.30 24.63 12.33
C HIS A 378 -13.60 24.15 13.01
N ALA A 379 -14.12 22.98 12.63
CA ALA A 379 -15.29 22.38 13.27
C ALA A 379 -15.06 22.03 14.75
N ARG A 380 -13.87 21.50 15.09
CA ARG A 380 -13.47 21.23 16.49
C ARG A 380 -13.38 22.51 17.31
N MET A 381 -12.88 23.60 16.74
CA MET A 381 -12.85 24.90 17.42
C MET A 381 -14.25 25.42 17.75
N LYS A 382 -15.24 25.12 16.90
CA LYS A 382 -16.65 25.47 17.10
C LYS A 382 -17.42 24.49 18.02
N GLY A 383 -16.77 23.45 18.53
CA GLY A 383 -17.43 22.44 19.39
C GLY A 383 -18.45 21.57 18.65
N GLN A 384 -18.31 21.39 17.33
CA GLN A 384 -19.27 20.63 16.53
C GLN A 384 -19.13 19.10 16.69
N PHE A 385 -17.99 18.62 17.22
CA PHE A 385 -17.77 17.20 17.48
C PHE A 385 -18.24 16.73 18.86
N ASP A 386 -18.36 17.63 19.85
CA ASP A 386 -18.81 17.28 21.21
C ASP A 386 -20.28 16.85 21.26
N LYS A 387 -21.03 17.03 20.16
CA LYS A 387 -22.45 16.68 20.05
C LYS A 387 -22.72 15.32 19.41
N ILE A 388 -21.69 14.63 18.90
CA ILE A 388 -21.83 13.34 18.23
C ILE A 388 -21.18 12.27 19.13
N SER A 389 -21.68 12.13 20.36
CA SER A 389 -21.53 10.84 21.05
C SER A 389 -22.48 9.86 20.41
N PRO A 390 -22.02 8.66 19.98
CA PRO A 390 -22.93 7.62 19.53
C PRO A 390 -23.88 7.26 20.68
N SER A 391 -25.17 7.34 20.40
CA SER A 391 -26.27 6.88 21.26
C SER A 391 -26.18 5.38 21.53
#